data_AF-A0A438JPS5-F1
#
_entry.id   AF-A0A438JPS5-F1
#
_cell.length_a   1.000
_cell.length_b   1.000
_cell.length_c   1.000
_cell.angle_alpha   90.00
_cell.angle_beta   90.00
_cell.angle_gamma   90.00
#
_symmetry.space_group_name_H-M   'P 1'
#
loop_
_entity.id
_entity.type
_entity.pdbx_description
1 polymer ?
#
loop_
_entity_poly.entity_id
_entity_poly.type
_entity_poly.pdbx_seq_one_letter_code
_entity_poly.pdbx_strand_id
1 'polypeptide(L)'
;MMLASVKGALLSLQGSVVGKRRKKAWRAAPAAPAAPLCIFWNFWKQINNRYPSHARMWMAPIRSGLVDQKKNDYEGSMNDWLCFVNETKNDYGVDMSVLTKPFSEEQRKYYLQTSLWNNLHPHQVVGTAAIIKEIDCLTATVDDICEVRSNFSSSILIENTRLCGFGGWFDVHFRGRSDNPAQQEIELTTAPSLDSSTHWGQQVFLLHPPFRTSEGDDVNVSFLMNRSKENHRLMEVDLGCEIRQSSGKLLPLFKNKFYIE
;
A
#
# COMPACT_ATOMS: atom_id res chain seq x y z
N MET A 1 -58.32 7.80 10.32
CA MET A 1 -58.93 8.39 9.11
C MET A 1 -58.89 9.89 9.28
N MET A 2 -58.39 10.56 8.25
CA MET A 2 -57.84 11.91 8.24
C MET A 2 -58.94 12.98 8.26
N LEU A 3 -58.48 14.24 8.35
CA LEU A 3 -59.13 15.51 8.00
C LEU A 3 -59.87 16.15 9.19
N ALA A 4 -59.78 17.44 9.46
CA ALA A 4 -59.18 18.66 8.90
C ALA A 4 -59.86 19.79 9.71
N SER A 5 -59.58 21.09 9.69
CA SER A 5 -58.49 22.00 9.39
C SER A 5 -59.11 23.40 9.60
N VAL A 6 -58.28 24.40 9.89
CA VAL A 6 -58.50 25.85 9.69
C VAL A 6 -59.50 26.60 10.62
N LYS A 7 -58.99 27.60 11.37
CA LYS A 7 -59.18 29.06 11.17
C LYS A 7 -58.96 29.83 12.48
N GLY A 8 -58.22 30.93 12.40
CA GLY A 8 -58.13 31.90 13.50
C GLY A 8 -56.99 32.89 13.34
N ALA A 9 -57.14 33.80 12.38
CA ALA A 9 -56.20 34.88 12.10
C ALA A 9 -56.36 36.07 13.04
N LEU A 10 -55.23 36.73 13.31
CA LEU A 10 -55.01 38.16 13.57
C LEU A 10 -55.81 38.90 14.64
N LEU A 11 -55.07 39.47 15.61
CA LEU A 11 -55.33 40.79 16.15
C LEU A 11 -54.03 41.62 16.18
N SER A 12 -54.11 42.78 15.55
CA SER A 12 -53.15 43.90 15.44
C SER A 12 -52.97 44.63 16.78
N LEU A 13 -51.73 44.87 17.25
CA LEU A 13 -50.89 46.07 17.05
C LEU A 13 -51.33 47.34 17.85
N GLN A 14 -50.54 47.70 18.88
CA GLN A 14 -50.28 49.06 19.40
C GLN A 14 -49.05 48.97 20.33
N GLY A 15 -47.88 49.50 19.95
CA GLY A 15 -47.27 50.76 20.46
C GLY A 15 -46.63 50.59 21.85
N SER A 16 -45.42 51.01 22.24
CA SER A 16 -44.36 51.87 21.70
C SER A 16 -43.10 51.74 22.59
N VAL A 17 -41.89 51.89 22.02
CA VAL A 17 -40.68 52.59 22.56
C VAL A 17 -40.05 52.06 23.88
N VAL A 18 -38.74 51.88 24.12
CA VAL A 18 -37.44 51.99 23.42
C VAL A 18 -36.43 51.24 24.31
N GLY A 19 -35.55 50.43 23.72
CA GLY A 19 -34.40 49.83 24.41
C GLY A 19 -33.29 49.51 23.41
N LYS A 20 -32.33 50.43 23.26
CA LYS A 20 -31.22 50.34 22.29
C LYS A 20 -30.35 49.09 22.54
N ARG A 21 -30.50 48.05 21.70
CA ARG A 21 -29.47 47.00 21.52
C ARG A 21 -28.51 47.40 20.40
N ARG A 22 -27.23 47.57 20.74
CA ARG A 22 -26.13 47.64 19.76
C ARG A 22 -26.10 46.34 18.93
N LYS A 23 -26.54 46.39 17.68
CA LYS A 23 -26.30 45.34 16.69
C LYS A 23 -24.84 45.44 16.25
N LYS A 24 -23.98 44.49 16.64
CA LYS A 24 -22.76 44.21 15.87
C LYS A 24 -23.20 43.52 14.58
N ALA A 25 -23.00 44.22 13.47
CA ALA A 25 -23.21 43.68 12.14
C ALA A 25 -22.19 42.57 11.87
N TRP A 26 -22.67 41.33 11.79
CA TRP A 26 -21.91 40.26 11.14
C TRP A 26 -22.02 40.51 9.63
N ARG A 27 -20.93 40.97 9.00
CA ARG A 27 -20.83 40.89 7.55
C ARG A 27 -20.68 39.42 7.18
N ALA A 28 -21.62 38.91 6.39
CA ALA A 28 -21.51 37.62 5.77
C ALA A 28 -20.35 37.65 4.75
N ALA A 29 -19.36 36.79 4.93
CA ALA A 29 -18.41 36.40 3.90
C ALA A 29 -18.96 35.16 3.15
N PRO A 30 -18.67 34.99 1.86
CA PRO A 30 -19.33 34.02 0.99
C PRO A 30 -18.89 32.58 1.29
N ALA A 31 -19.77 31.65 0.90
CA ALA A 31 -19.81 30.24 1.24
C ALA A 31 -18.50 29.45 1.06
N ALA A 32 -18.13 28.68 2.09
CA ALA A 32 -17.24 27.53 2.00
C ALA A 32 -17.92 26.32 2.69
N PRO A 33 -18.42 25.31 1.96
CA PRO A 33 -19.20 24.22 2.55
C PRO A 33 -18.31 23.03 2.96
N ALA A 34 -17.23 23.25 3.71
CA ALA A 34 -16.38 22.14 4.21
C ALA A 34 -15.68 22.41 5.57
N ALA A 35 -15.78 23.61 6.13
CA ALA A 35 -15.04 23.98 7.34
C ALA A 35 -15.54 23.37 8.67
N PRO A 36 -16.86 23.16 8.91
CA PRO A 36 -17.31 22.68 10.23
C PRO A 36 -16.83 21.25 10.54
N LEU A 37 -16.76 20.38 9.53
CA LEU A 37 -16.31 19.00 9.67
C LEU A 37 -14.79 18.89 9.91
N CYS A 38 -13.98 19.72 9.25
CA CYS A 38 -12.53 19.74 9.49
C CYS A 38 -12.18 20.31 10.87
N ILE A 39 -12.92 21.33 11.35
CA ILE A 39 -12.72 21.89 12.69
C ILE A 39 -13.19 20.91 13.76
N PHE A 40 -14.34 20.26 13.57
CA PHE A 40 -14.79 19.18 14.45
C PHE A 40 -13.78 18.04 14.48
N TRP A 41 -13.27 17.60 13.33
CA TRP A 41 -12.22 16.57 13.23
C TRP A 41 -10.90 16.97 13.93
N ASN A 42 -10.49 18.23 13.83
CA ASN A 42 -9.30 18.74 14.51
C ASN A 42 -9.49 18.89 16.03
N PHE A 43 -10.72 19.17 16.49
CA PHE A 43 -11.05 19.18 17.91
C PHE A 43 -11.17 17.76 18.47
N TRP A 44 -11.78 16.84 17.71
CA TRP A 44 -11.89 15.41 18.04
C TRP A 44 -10.51 14.73 18.12
N LYS A 45 -9.56 15.15 17.27
CA LYS A 45 -8.14 14.74 17.29
C LYS A 45 -7.46 14.98 18.65
N GLN A 46 -7.80 16.06 19.35
CA GLN A 46 -7.12 16.40 20.61
C GLN A 46 -7.65 15.60 21.81
N ILE A 47 -8.90 15.12 21.72
CA ILE A 47 -9.62 14.54 22.87
C ILE A 47 -9.64 13.00 22.82
N ASN A 48 -9.62 12.37 21.65
CA ASN A 48 -9.81 10.91 21.52
C ASN A 48 -8.56 10.13 21.09
N ASN A 49 -8.42 8.93 21.65
CA ASN A 49 -7.46 7.93 21.20
C ASN A 49 -7.72 7.58 19.71
N ARG A 50 -6.65 7.48 18.92
CA ARG A 50 -6.71 6.93 17.56
C ARG A 50 -6.72 5.41 17.63
N TYR A 51 -7.59 4.80 16.84
CA TYR A 51 -7.67 3.36 16.67
C TYR A 51 -7.60 3.03 15.17
N PRO A 52 -6.54 2.35 14.70
CA PRO A 52 -5.35 1.95 15.47
C PRO A 52 -4.53 3.15 15.95
N SER A 53 -3.70 2.92 16.97
CA SER A 53 -2.78 3.92 17.52
C SER A 53 -1.44 3.95 16.78
N HIS A 54 -0.97 2.77 16.35
CA HIS A 54 0.29 2.60 15.62
C HIS A 54 0.08 1.60 14.50
N ALA A 55 0.87 1.74 13.43
CA ALA A 55 0.96 0.78 12.34
C ALA A 55 2.43 0.52 12.01
N ARG A 56 2.77 -0.71 11.62
CA ARG A 56 4.10 -1.05 11.12
C ARG A 56 3.99 -1.82 9.82
N MET A 57 4.90 -1.54 8.91
CA MET A 57 5.07 -2.29 7.68
C MET A 57 6.29 -3.18 7.82
N TRP A 58 6.15 -4.42 7.37
CA TRP A 58 7.18 -5.44 7.42
C TRP A 58 7.52 -5.94 6.03
N MET A 59 8.76 -6.38 5.85
CA MET A 59 9.21 -7.06 4.65
C MET A 59 10.16 -8.20 5.02
N ALA A 60 10.06 -9.32 4.30
CA ALA A 60 10.97 -10.44 4.47
C ALA A 60 11.27 -11.14 3.13
N PRO A 61 12.46 -11.73 2.96
CA PRO A 61 12.78 -12.54 1.80
C PRO A 61 11.96 -13.83 1.78
N ILE A 62 11.50 -14.23 0.60
CA ILE A 62 10.66 -15.43 0.43
C ILE A 62 11.19 -16.36 -0.67
N ARG A 63 10.78 -17.63 -0.57
CA ARG A 63 10.83 -18.62 -1.65
C ARG A 63 9.43 -18.90 -2.17
N SER A 64 9.30 -18.94 -3.49
CA SER A 64 8.03 -19.26 -4.15
C SER A 64 8.28 -19.80 -5.54
N GLY A 65 7.53 -20.83 -5.94
CA GLY A 65 7.52 -21.32 -7.33
C GLY A 65 6.77 -20.38 -8.29
N LEU A 66 6.01 -19.40 -7.75
CA LEU A 66 5.25 -18.45 -8.56
C LEU A 66 6.15 -17.60 -9.48
N VAL A 67 7.42 -17.40 -9.12
CA VAL A 67 8.38 -16.68 -9.98
C VAL A 67 8.58 -17.38 -11.32
N ASP A 68 8.73 -18.71 -11.29
CA ASP A 68 8.96 -19.52 -12.48
C ASP A 68 7.64 -19.59 -13.29
N GLN A 69 6.51 -19.73 -12.62
CA GLN A 69 5.19 -19.69 -13.26
C GLN A 69 4.93 -18.37 -13.99
N LYS A 70 5.12 -17.22 -13.33
CA LYS A 70 4.90 -15.91 -13.94
C LYS A 70 5.85 -15.63 -15.10
N LYS A 71 7.08 -16.14 -15.03
CA LYS A 71 8.01 -16.07 -16.15
C LYS A 71 7.52 -16.90 -17.34
N ASN A 72 7.02 -18.11 -17.11
CA ASN A 72 6.44 -18.95 -18.14
C ASN A 72 5.19 -18.31 -18.76
N ASP A 73 4.32 -17.70 -17.94
CA ASP A 73 3.13 -16.99 -18.43
C ASP A 73 3.53 -15.82 -19.36
N TYR A 74 4.53 -15.04 -18.98
CA TYR A 74 5.10 -13.97 -19.82
C TYR A 74 5.68 -14.51 -21.14
N GLU A 75 6.44 -15.60 -21.09
CA GLU A 75 7.01 -16.22 -22.30
C GLU A 75 5.91 -16.79 -23.21
N GLY A 76 4.88 -17.40 -22.64
CA GLY A 76 3.70 -17.85 -23.37
C GLY A 76 3.01 -16.69 -24.10
N SER A 77 2.75 -15.59 -23.39
CA SER A 77 2.15 -14.38 -23.98
C SER A 77 3.00 -13.81 -25.13
N MET A 78 4.33 -13.83 -25.00
CA MET A 78 5.23 -13.39 -26.07
C MET A 78 5.22 -14.32 -27.28
N ASN A 79 5.13 -15.64 -27.07
CA ASN A 79 5.02 -16.60 -28.17
C ASN A 79 3.70 -16.41 -28.93
N ASP A 80 2.59 -16.24 -28.20
CA ASP A 80 1.27 -15.98 -28.80
C ASP A 80 1.29 -14.68 -29.63
N TRP A 81 1.94 -13.63 -29.13
CA TRP A 81 2.12 -12.38 -29.86
C TRP A 81 2.90 -12.56 -31.16
N LEU A 82 3.99 -13.34 -31.15
CA LEU A 82 4.77 -13.59 -32.36
C LEU A 82 3.97 -14.37 -33.42
N CYS A 83 3.17 -15.37 -32.99
CA CYS A 83 2.24 -16.06 -33.87
C CYS A 83 1.23 -15.09 -34.48
N PHE A 84 0.60 -14.25 -33.64
CA PHE A 84 -0.37 -13.24 -34.08
C PHE A 84 0.21 -12.26 -35.11
N VAL A 85 1.43 -11.75 -34.88
CA VAL A 85 2.11 -10.84 -35.83
C VAL A 85 2.34 -11.54 -37.17
N ASN A 86 2.76 -12.80 -37.16
CA ASN A 86 3.03 -13.56 -38.38
C ASN A 86 1.74 -13.85 -39.16
N GLU A 87 0.69 -14.33 -38.49
CA GLU A 87 -0.63 -14.57 -39.09
C GLU A 87 -1.22 -13.29 -39.67
N THR A 88 -1.17 -12.19 -38.93
CA THR A 88 -1.71 -10.89 -39.39
C THR A 88 -0.99 -10.39 -40.64
N LYS A 89 0.33 -10.59 -40.72
CA LYS A 89 1.12 -10.24 -41.88
C LYS A 89 0.81 -11.12 -43.09
N ASN A 90 0.61 -12.42 -42.88
CA ASN A 90 0.36 -13.38 -43.96
C ASN A 90 -1.07 -13.26 -44.52
N ASP A 91 -2.07 -13.10 -43.64
CA ASP A 91 -3.47 -13.14 -44.02
C ASP A 91 -4.02 -11.75 -44.41
N TYR A 92 -3.53 -10.70 -43.75
CA TYR A 92 -4.03 -9.33 -43.96
C TYR A 92 -2.98 -8.37 -44.55
N GLY A 93 -1.73 -8.81 -44.73
CA GLY A 93 -0.66 -7.97 -45.28
C GLY A 93 -0.19 -6.85 -44.35
N VAL A 94 -0.59 -6.86 -43.07
CA VAL A 94 -0.26 -5.82 -42.09
C VAL A 94 0.86 -6.29 -41.17
N ASP A 95 1.99 -5.60 -41.19
CA ASP A 95 3.13 -5.91 -40.32
C ASP A 95 3.00 -5.20 -38.96
N MET A 96 2.62 -5.98 -37.93
CA MET A 96 2.47 -5.49 -36.56
C MET A 96 3.77 -5.54 -35.73
N SER A 97 4.92 -5.90 -36.33
CA SER A 97 6.17 -6.10 -35.60
C SER A 97 6.66 -4.87 -34.84
N VAL A 98 6.30 -3.66 -35.29
CA VAL A 98 6.60 -2.39 -34.60
C VAL A 98 6.04 -2.32 -33.17
N LEU A 99 4.95 -3.04 -32.90
CA LEU A 99 4.28 -3.08 -31.59
C LEU A 99 4.90 -4.14 -30.65
N THR A 100 5.83 -4.97 -31.12
CA THR A 100 6.41 -6.06 -30.31
C THR A 100 7.14 -5.56 -29.07
N LYS A 101 7.88 -4.45 -29.19
CA LYS A 101 8.58 -3.86 -28.06
C LYS A 101 7.61 -3.32 -26.99
N PRO A 102 6.65 -2.43 -27.30
CA PRO A 102 5.71 -1.94 -26.30
C PRO A 102 4.85 -3.06 -25.71
N PHE A 103 4.43 -4.04 -26.51
CA PHE A 103 3.72 -5.23 -26.00
C PHE A 103 4.57 -5.99 -24.98
N SER A 104 5.84 -6.27 -25.29
CA SER A 104 6.76 -6.94 -24.36
C SER A 104 6.97 -6.15 -23.06
N GLU A 105 7.04 -4.83 -23.13
CA GLU A 105 7.19 -3.98 -21.94
C GLU A 105 5.93 -4.01 -21.06
N GLU A 106 4.74 -3.98 -21.68
CA GLU A 106 3.45 -4.13 -21.00
C GLU A 106 3.32 -5.49 -20.31
N GLN A 107 3.58 -6.58 -21.03
CA GLN A 107 3.51 -7.94 -20.46
C GLN A 107 4.55 -8.15 -19.36
N ARG A 108 5.76 -7.60 -19.52
CA ARG A 108 6.78 -7.63 -18.47
C ARG A 108 6.31 -6.89 -17.22
N LYS A 109 5.71 -5.70 -17.39
CA LYS A 109 5.15 -4.95 -16.27
C LYS A 109 4.09 -5.78 -15.55
N TYR A 110 3.11 -6.31 -16.29
CA TYR A 110 1.99 -7.06 -15.75
C TYR A 110 2.40 -8.35 -15.02
N TYR A 111 3.24 -9.19 -15.62
CA TYR A 111 3.58 -10.50 -15.04
C TYR A 111 4.71 -10.45 -14.01
N LEU A 112 5.70 -9.58 -14.20
CA LEU A 112 6.95 -9.61 -13.43
C LEU A 112 7.14 -8.41 -12.49
N GLN A 113 6.52 -7.27 -12.78
CA GLN A 113 6.71 -6.04 -11.99
C GLN A 113 5.49 -5.65 -11.18
N THR A 114 4.29 -6.10 -11.54
CA THR A 114 3.11 -5.92 -10.69
C THR A 114 3.19 -6.87 -9.52
N SER A 115 3.07 -6.30 -8.32
CA SER A 115 3.08 -7.05 -7.09
C SER A 115 1.80 -7.88 -6.93
N LEU A 116 1.91 -9.03 -6.27
CA LEU A 116 0.82 -10.02 -6.21
C LEU A 116 0.27 -10.12 -4.80
N TRP A 117 -1.05 -10.21 -4.70
CA TRP A 117 -1.68 -10.75 -3.50
C TRP A 117 -1.34 -12.23 -3.36
N ASN A 118 -0.93 -12.67 -2.17
CA ASN A 118 -0.75 -14.08 -1.87
C ASN A 118 -1.04 -14.36 -0.39
N ASN A 119 -1.46 -15.58 -0.07
CA ASN A 119 -1.52 -16.08 1.30
C ASN A 119 -0.26 -16.90 1.57
N LEU A 120 0.80 -16.23 2.01
CA LEU A 120 2.10 -16.82 2.29
C LEU A 120 2.03 -17.74 3.50
N HIS A 121 2.60 -18.93 3.35
CA HIS A 121 2.87 -19.82 4.47
C HIS A 121 4.15 -19.36 5.20
N PRO A 122 4.22 -19.42 6.55
CA PRO A 122 5.45 -19.18 7.30
C PRO A 122 6.73 -19.86 6.76
N HIS A 123 6.66 -21.11 6.30
CA HIS A 123 7.80 -21.84 5.71
C HIS A 123 8.31 -21.28 4.36
N GLN A 124 7.58 -20.34 3.75
CA GLN A 124 8.02 -19.63 2.55
C GLN A 124 8.90 -18.43 2.90
N VAL A 125 8.88 -17.94 4.13
CA VAL A 125 9.79 -16.90 4.60
C VAL A 125 11.15 -17.52 4.86
N VAL A 126 12.18 -17.07 4.14
CA VAL A 126 13.52 -17.70 4.15
C VAL A 126 14.55 -16.96 4.99
N GLY A 127 14.21 -15.77 5.48
CA GLY A 127 15.12 -14.91 6.24
C GLY A 127 14.39 -14.05 7.26
N THR A 128 15.14 -13.28 8.04
CA THR A 128 14.58 -12.45 9.11
C THR A 128 13.71 -11.32 8.55
N ALA A 129 12.48 -11.19 9.05
CA ALA A 129 11.61 -10.07 8.71
C ALA A 129 12.15 -8.77 9.31
N ALA A 130 12.05 -7.68 8.56
CA ALA A 130 12.48 -6.35 8.97
C ALA A 130 11.33 -5.35 8.87
N ILE A 131 11.33 -4.38 9.79
CA ILE A 131 10.38 -3.27 9.78
C ILE A 131 10.87 -2.24 8.76
N ILE A 132 10.02 -1.94 7.77
CA ILE A 132 10.35 -0.94 6.74
C ILE A 132 9.83 0.46 7.10
N LYS A 133 8.76 0.55 7.88
CA LYS A 133 8.19 1.82 8.35
C LYS A 133 7.37 1.60 9.61
N GLU A 134 7.55 2.47 10.59
CA GLU A 134 6.64 2.61 11.72
C GLU A 134 5.87 3.93 11.58
N ILE A 135 4.59 3.90 11.94
CA ILE A 135 3.67 5.01 11.82
C ILE A 135 2.94 5.16 13.15
N ASP A 136 3.12 6.29 13.81
CA ASP A 136 2.25 6.71 14.91
C ASP A 136 1.04 7.45 14.33
N CYS A 137 -0.15 6.88 14.47
CA CYS A 137 -1.38 7.42 13.90
C CYS A 137 -1.84 8.73 14.56
N LEU A 138 -1.24 9.12 15.69
CA LEU A 138 -1.50 10.40 16.35
C LEU A 138 -0.76 11.55 15.68
N THR A 139 0.48 11.29 15.24
CA THR A 139 1.42 12.32 14.75
C THR A 139 1.67 12.26 13.25
N ALA A 140 1.38 11.12 12.60
CA ALA A 140 1.65 10.92 11.18
C ALA A 140 0.96 11.96 10.27
N THR A 141 1.73 12.45 9.31
CA THR A 141 1.30 13.39 8.28
C THR A 141 1.17 12.70 6.92
N VAL A 142 0.58 13.40 5.94
CA VAL A 142 0.47 12.87 4.58
C VAL A 142 1.84 12.71 3.94
N ASP A 143 2.77 13.62 4.23
CA ASP A 143 4.13 13.63 3.68
C ASP A 143 4.93 12.40 4.14
N ASP A 144 4.67 11.91 5.37
CA ASP A 144 5.30 10.70 5.92
C ASP A 144 4.97 9.41 5.15
N ILE A 145 3.89 9.44 4.35
CA ILE A 145 3.33 8.31 3.61
C ILE A 145 3.50 8.51 2.08
N CYS A 146 3.80 9.73 1.64
CA CYS A 146 4.04 10.03 0.22
C CYS A 146 5.30 9.35 -0.32
N GLU A 147 6.38 9.36 0.47
CA GLU A 147 7.62 8.64 0.21
C GLU A 147 7.99 7.83 1.46
N VAL A 148 8.21 6.53 1.29
CA VAL A 148 8.72 5.63 2.35
C VAL A 148 10.06 5.09 1.90
N ARG A 149 11.12 5.46 2.61
CA ARG A 149 12.48 4.98 2.37
C ARG A 149 12.99 4.19 3.57
N SER A 150 13.54 3.01 3.31
CA SER A 150 14.16 2.18 4.34
C SER A 150 15.32 1.37 3.77
N ASN A 151 16.36 1.19 4.57
CA ASN A 151 17.43 0.25 4.26
C ASN A 151 17.50 -0.74 5.42
N PHE A 152 17.44 -2.03 5.11
CA PHE A 152 17.49 -3.08 6.12
C PHE A 152 18.34 -4.25 5.64
N SER A 153 18.87 -5.03 6.58
CA SER A 153 19.51 -6.30 6.29
C SER A 153 18.61 -7.44 6.75
N SER A 154 18.58 -8.51 5.98
CA SER A 154 17.87 -9.74 6.31
C SER A 154 18.82 -10.92 6.17
N SER A 155 19.04 -11.65 7.27
CA SER A 155 19.87 -12.84 7.27
C SER A 155 19.04 -14.05 6.85
N ILE A 156 19.57 -14.85 5.92
CA ILE A 156 18.94 -16.07 5.45
C ILE A 156 19.08 -17.17 6.50
N LEU A 157 17.95 -17.81 6.83
CA LEU A 157 17.82 -18.78 7.92
C LEU A 157 17.73 -20.23 7.41
N ILE A 158 17.64 -20.44 6.10
CA ILE A 158 17.40 -21.75 5.50
C ILE A 158 18.58 -22.13 4.59
N GLU A 159 19.14 -23.32 4.80
CA GLU A 159 20.16 -23.89 3.94
C GLU A 159 19.65 -24.13 2.51
N ASN A 160 20.51 -23.86 1.51
CA ASN A 160 20.29 -24.20 0.09
C ASN A 160 18.91 -23.79 -0.45
N THR A 161 18.52 -22.54 -0.23
CA THR A 161 17.23 -22.00 -0.66
C THR A 161 17.35 -21.11 -1.91
N ARG A 162 16.19 -20.72 -2.45
CA ARG A 162 16.08 -19.77 -3.55
C ARG A 162 15.38 -18.51 -3.04
N LEU A 163 16.06 -17.37 -3.09
CA LEU A 163 15.44 -16.06 -2.94
C LEU A 163 14.64 -15.75 -4.22
N CYS A 164 13.33 -15.91 -4.13
CA CYS A 164 12.41 -15.70 -5.26
C CYS A 164 11.70 -14.35 -5.20
N GLY A 165 11.90 -13.57 -4.13
CA GLY A 165 11.20 -12.31 -3.95
C GLY A 165 11.14 -11.85 -2.50
N PHE A 166 10.31 -10.85 -2.27
CA PHE A 166 9.99 -10.34 -0.94
C PHE A 166 8.49 -10.41 -0.67
N GLY A 167 8.12 -10.78 0.55
CA GLY A 167 6.76 -10.64 1.07
C GLY A 167 6.67 -9.40 1.95
N GLY A 168 5.65 -8.59 1.74
CA GLY A 168 5.33 -7.42 2.55
C GLY A 168 3.99 -7.61 3.26
N TRP A 169 3.92 -7.22 4.53
CA TRP A 169 2.71 -7.26 5.34
C TRP A 169 2.72 -6.11 6.34
N PHE A 170 1.65 -5.99 7.14
CA PHE A 170 1.58 -4.97 8.16
C PHE A 170 1.02 -5.51 9.47
N ASP A 171 1.27 -4.77 10.54
CA ASP A 171 0.53 -4.90 11.78
C ASP A 171 0.02 -3.54 12.23
N VAL A 172 -1.03 -3.57 13.05
CA VAL A 172 -1.58 -2.39 13.70
C VAL A 172 -1.82 -2.67 15.17
N HIS A 173 -1.56 -1.66 15.99
CA HIS A 173 -1.61 -1.77 17.46
C HIS A 173 -2.63 -0.80 18.04
N PHE A 174 -3.39 -1.29 19.01
CA PHE A 174 -4.42 -0.54 19.74
C PHE A 174 -3.92 -0.29 21.18
N ARG A 175 -2.90 0.55 21.34
CA ARG A 175 -2.26 0.87 22.63
C ARG A 175 -2.83 2.11 23.33
N GLY A 176 -3.65 2.90 22.63
CA GLY A 176 -4.10 4.20 23.12
C GLY A 176 -3.00 5.26 23.03
N ARG A 177 -3.09 6.31 23.85
CA ARG A 177 -2.06 7.36 23.96
C ARG A 177 -1.19 7.13 25.18
N SER A 178 0.02 7.69 25.20
CA SER A 178 0.91 7.59 26.36
C SER A 178 0.33 8.19 27.65
N ASP A 179 -0.51 9.23 27.53
CA ASP A 179 -1.22 9.88 28.64
C ASP A 179 -2.58 9.23 28.98
N ASN A 180 -3.09 8.37 28.11
CA ASN A 180 -4.33 7.60 28.31
C ASN A 180 -4.22 6.22 27.62
N PRO A 181 -3.45 5.28 28.21
CA PRO A 181 -3.16 4.00 27.60
C PRO A 181 -4.41 3.11 27.56
N ALA A 182 -4.45 2.21 26.59
CA ALA A 182 -5.47 1.16 26.55
C ALA A 182 -5.33 0.24 27.76
N GLN A 183 -6.45 -0.23 28.30
CA GLN A 183 -6.45 -1.23 29.39
C GLN A 183 -5.79 -2.54 28.97
N GLN A 184 -5.92 -2.89 27.69
CA GLN A 184 -5.29 -4.05 27.08
C GLN A 184 -4.84 -3.67 25.67
N GLU A 185 -3.57 -3.95 25.36
CA GLU A 185 -3.09 -3.82 23.99
C GLU A 185 -3.65 -4.95 23.12
N ILE A 186 -4.18 -4.57 21.97
CA ILE A 186 -4.65 -5.50 20.94
C ILE A 186 -3.77 -5.28 19.71
N GLU A 187 -3.38 -6.39 19.08
CA GLU A 187 -2.64 -6.41 17.83
C GLU A 187 -3.47 -7.08 16.74
N LEU A 188 -3.50 -6.48 15.56
CA LEU A 188 -3.95 -7.12 14.33
C LEU A 188 -2.77 -7.17 13.38
N THR A 189 -2.33 -8.38 13.04
CA THR A 189 -1.22 -8.63 12.12
C THR A 189 -1.69 -9.37 10.89
N THR A 190 -1.10 -9.03 9.74
CA THR A 190 -1.26 -9.77 8.49
C THR A 190 -0.02 -10.59 8.16
N ALA A 191 0.84 -10.87 9.14
CA ALA A 191 2.00 -11.73 8.97
C ALA A 191 1.61 -13.12 8.43
N PRO A 192 2.49 -13.78 7.67
CA PRO A 192 2.31 -15.17 7.25
C PRO A 192 1.95 -16.04 8.46
N SER A 193 0.86 -16.80 8.36
CA SER A 193 0.39 -17.67 9.43
C SER A 193 -0.27 -18.93 8.87
N LEU A 194 -0.33 -19.98 9.67
CA LEU A 194 -0.99 -21.24 9.31
C LEU A 194 -2.52 -21.13 9.40
N ASP A 195 -3.01 -20.53 10.49
CA ASP A 195 -4.43 -20.62 10.87
C ASP A 195 -5.18 -19.28 10.80
N SER A 196 -4.47 -18.17 10.60
CA SER A 196 -5.03 -16.81 10.72
C SER A 196 -4.81 -15.99 9.46
N SER A 197 -5.36 -16.45 8.34
CA SER A 197 -5.34 -15.66 7.10
C SER A 197 -6.28 -14.46 7.18
N THR A 198 -5.84 -13.32 6.67
CA THR A 198 -6.69 -12.13 6.50
C THR A 198 -6.99 -11.91 5.02
N HIS A 199 -8.05 -11.15 4.70
CA HIS A 199 -8.37 -10.82 3.30
C HIS A 199 -7.27 -9.97 2.63
N TRP A 200 -6.45 -9.26 3.40
CA TRP A 200 -5.28 -8.54 2.87
C TRP A 200 -4.18 -9.47 2.39
N GLY A 201 -4.07 -10.68 2.96
CA GLY A 201 -2.96 -11.59 2.71
C GLY A 201 -1.62 -10.90 2.92
N GLN A 202 -0.68 -11.15 2.01
CA GLN A 202 0.61 -10.47 1.91
C GLN A 202 0.86 -10.02 0.47
N GLN A 203 1.61 -8.93 0.34
CA GLN A 203 2.03 -8.42 -0.95
C GLN A 203 3.36 -9.05 -1.35
N VAL A 204 3.40 -9.67 -2.53
CA VAL A 204 4.59 -10.39 -3.01
C VAL A 204 5.23 -9.65 -4.19
N PHE A 205 6.53 -9.41 -4.06
CA PHE A 205 7.38 -8.81 -5.08
C PHE A 205 8.34 -9.88 -5.60
N LEU A 206 8.04 -10.46 -6.77
CA LEU A 206 8.82 -11.57 -7.32
C LEU A 206 10.09 -11.07 -8.01
N LEU A 207 11.22 -11.72 -7.72
CA LEU A 207 12.52 -11.43 -8.31
C LEU A 207 12.87 -12.49 -9.35
N HIS A 208 12.91 -12.08 -10.62
CA HIS A 208 13.40 -12.92 -11.71
C HIS A 208 14.71 -12.37 -12.30
N PRO A 209 15.75 -13.20 -12.46
CA PRO A 209 15.84 -14.59 -12.03
C PRO A 209 15.98 -14.70 -10.50
N PRO A 210 15.55 -15.82 -9.89
CA PRO A 210 15.73 -16.05 -8.46
C PRO A 210 17.20 -16.35 -8.12
N PHE A 211 17.63 -15.97 -6.93
CA PHE A 211 19.01 -16.12 -6.48
C PHE A 211 19.14 -17.34 -5.55
N ARG A 212 20.23 -18.10 -5.69
CA ARG A 212 20.55 -19.17 -4.73
C ARG A 212 21.22 -18.54 -3.51
N THR A 213 20.71 -18.86 -2.34
CA THR A 213 21.20 -18.38 -1.05
C THR A 213 21.25 -19.53 -0.06
N SER A 214 22.13 -19.45 0.91
CA SER A 214 22.25 -20.43 1.99
C SER A 214 22.18 -19.75 3.35
N GLU A 215 22.04 -20.56 4.40
CA GLU A 215 22.04 -20.07 5.78
C GLU A 215 23.30 -19.24 6.06
N GLY A 216 23.10 -18.08 6.71
CA GLY A 216 24.17 -17.13 7.01
C GLY A 216 24.54 -16.17 5.88
N ASP A 217 23.90 -16.26 4.71
CA ASP A 217 23.97 -15.19 3.71
C ASP A 217 23.16 -13.97 4.20
N ASP A 218 23.70 -12.77 4.00
CA ASP A 218 23.04 -11.51 4.33
C ASP A 218 22.51 -10.81 3.08
N VAL A 219 21.26 -10.37 3.15
CA VAL A 219 20.57 -9.65 2.07
C VAL A 219 20.34 -8.20 2.51
N ASN A 220 21.16 -7.30 1.99
CA ASN A 220 21.00 -5.86 2.18
C ASN A 220 19.98 -5.32 1.18
N VAL A 221 18.89 -4.76 1.68
CA VAL A 221 17.77 -4.28 0.87
C VAL A 221 17.63 -2.77 1.03
N SER A 222 17.59 -2.06 -0.09
CA SER A 222 17.18 -0.66 -0.16
C SER A 222 15.76 -0.59 -0.71
N PHE A 223 14.83 -0.12 0.11
CA PHE A 223 13.41 0.03 -0.20
C PHE A 223 13.06 1.50 -0.39
N LEU A 224 12.44 1.83 -1.51
CA LEU A 224 11.83 3.13 -1.76
C LEU A 224 10.43 2.93 -2.33
N MET A 225 9.42 3.46 -1.64
CA MET A 225 8.04 3.41 -2.10
C MET A 225 7.49 4.82 -2.24
N ASN A 226 6.91 5.10 -3.40
CA ASN A 226 6.32 6.39 -3.75
C ASN A 226 4.89 6.21 -4.25
N ARG A 227 4.05 7.23 -4.08
CA ARG A 227 2.75 7.25 -4.76
C ARG A 227 2.93 7.42 -6.26
N SER A 228 2.13 6.71 -7.05
CA SER A 228 2.11 6.88 -8.51
C SER A 228 1.66 8.31 -8.87
N LYS A 229 2.28 8.85 -9.92
CA LYS A 229 1.92 10.16 -10.48
C LYS A 229 0.56 10.14 -11.19
N GLU A 230 0.16 8.99 -11.73
CA GLU A 230 -1.09 8.84 -12.48
C GLU A 230 -2.28 8.71 -11.52
N ASN A 231 -2.13 7.93 -10.45
CA ASN A 231 -3.14 7.75 -9.43
C ASN A 231 -2.49 7.69 -8.04
N HIS A 232 -2.75 8.70 -7.21
CA HIS A 232 -2.18 8.84 -5.86
C HIS A 232 -2.59 7.74 -4.87
N ARG A 233 -3.50 6.84 -5.26
CA ARG A 233 -3.88 5.64 -4.49
C ARG A 233 -3.01 4.43 -4.78
N LEU A 234 -2.29 4.43 -5.91
CA LEU A 234 -1.38 3.36 -6.31
C LEU A 234 0.04 3.68 -5.87
N MET A 235 0.86 2.65 -5.72
CA MET A 235 2.23 2.80 -5.24
C MET A 235 3.23 2.21 -6.24
N GLU A 236 4.38 2.86 -6.36
CA GLU A 236 5.56 2.36 -7.06
C GLU A 236 6.63 2.03 -6.03
N VAL A 237 7.24 0.85 -6.14
CA VAL A 237 8.26 0.37 -5.20
C VAL A 237 9.55 0.07 -5.96
N ASP A 238 10.62 0.80 -5.64
CA ASP A 238 11.97 0.50 -6.08
C ASP A 238 12.67 -0.34 -5.00
N LEU A 239 13.05 -1.57 -5.37
CA LEU A 239 13.81 -2.49 -4.52
C LEU A 239 15.22 -2.65 -5.09
N GLY A 240 16.21 -2.17 -4.35
CA GLY A 240 17.62 -2.50 -4.56
C GLY A 240 18.06 -3.58 -3.59
N CYS A 241 18.87 -4.52 -4.06
CA CYS A 241 19.30 -5.65 -3.24
C CYS A 241 20.76 -6.02 -3.53
N GLU A 242 21.52 -6.18 -2.46
CA GLU A 242 22.91 -6.63 -2.46
C GLU A 242 23.02 -7.86 -1.55
N ILE A 243 23.50 -8.97 -2.11
CA ILE A 243 23.61 -10.24 -1.38
C ILE A 243 25.08 -10.45 -1.03
N ARG A 244 25.36 -10.59 0.26
CA ARG A 244 26.66 -10.95 0.80
C ARG A 244 26.60 -12.41 1.25
N GLN A 245 27.35 -13.26 0.55
CA GLN A 245 27.43 -14.66 0.92
C GLN A 245 28.27 -14.84 2.19
N SER A 246 27.95 -15.86 2.98
CA SER A 246 28.74 -16.25 4.17
C SER A 246 30.23 -16.48 3.88
N SER A 247 30.56 -16.86 2.64
CA SER A 247 31.95 -16.97 2.13
C SER A 247 32.68 -15.62 1.96
N GLY A 248 32.01 -14.49 2.19
CA GLY A 248 32.53 -13.14 1.98
C GLY A 248 32.37 -12.62 0.53
N LYS A 249 31.86 -13.45 -0.39
CA LYS A 249 31.60 -13.04 -1.77
C LYS A 249 30.37 -12.13 -1.85
N LEU A 250 30.54 -10.97 -2.49
CA LEU A 250 29.47 -10.05 -2.80
C LEU A 250 28.91 -10.33 -4.19
N LEU A 251 27.59 -10.47 -4.31
CA LEU A 251 26.92 -10.55 -5.61
C LEU A 251 26.61 -9.13 -6.15
N PRO A 252 26.49 -8.95 -7.48
CA PRO A 252 26.17 -7.65 -8.05
C PRO A 252 24.86 -7.08 -7.51
N LEU A 253 24.87 -5.79 -7.19
CA LEU A 253 23.67 -5.04 -6.83
C LEU A 253 22.67 -5.12 -8.00
N PHE A 254 21.43 -5.50 -7.69
CA PHE A 254 20.34 -5.43 -8.64
C PHE A 254 19.24 -4.50 -8.12
N LYS A 255 18.54 -3.85 -9.06
CA LYS A 255 17.45 -2.94 -8.79
C LYS A 255 16.25 -3.35 -9.62
N ASN A 256 15.09 -3.47 -8.99
CA ASN A 256 13.83 -3.79 -9.63
C ASN A 256 12.78 -2.77 -9.21
N LYS A 257 11.98 -2.34 -10.18
CA LYS A 257 10.82 -1.49 -9.96
C LYS A 257 9.56 -2.33 -10.02
N PHE A 258 8.70 -2.17 -9.03
CA PHE A 258 7.43 -2.84 -8.87
C PHE A 258 6.27 -1.86 -8.77
N TYR A 259 5.07 -2.36 -9.06
CA TYR A 259 3.83 -1.60 -9.03
C TYR A 259 2.82 -2.28 -8.10
N ILE A 260 2.18 -1.50 -7.23
CA ILE A 260 1.04 -1.92 -6.41
C ILE A 260 -0.17 -1.19 -6.99
N GLU A 261 -1.00 -1.95 -7.70
CA GLU A 261 -2.18 -1.48 -8.43
C GLU A 261 -3.49 -1.91 -7.75
#